data_AF-A0A914J4K1-F1
#
_entry.id   AF-A0A914J4K1-F1
#
_cell.length_a   1.000
_cell.length_b   1.000
_cell.length_c   1.000
_cell.angle_alpha   90.00
_cell.angle_beta   90.00
_cell.angle_gamma   90.00
#
_symmetry.space_group_name_H-M   'P 1'
#
loop_
_entity.id
_entity.type
_entity.pdbx_description
1 polymer ?
#
loop_
_entity_poly.entity_id
_entity_poly.type
_entity_poly.pdbx_seq_one_letter_code
_entity_poly.pdbx_strand_id
1 'polypeptide(L)'
;MGLPEITCNPDTIEMKFKTKKRFNGKIYVQGHYNDPNCRVDYSNGKASEPIKLRHGDCDMNRQRMANSTTCITIFNRFGYQFSSSFCYQT
;
A
#
# COMPACT_ATOMS: atom_id res chain seq x y z
N MET A 1 2.48 15.94 -4.17
CA MET A 1 2.20 14.49 -4.30
C MET A 1 0.68 14.31 -4.23
N GLY A 2 0.09 13.39 -5.00
CA GLY A 2 -1.35 13.14 -4.95
C GLY A 2 -1.70 12.06 -3.92
N LEU A 3 -2.95 12.03 -3.46
CA LEU A 3 -3.45 10.90 -2.67
C LEU A 3 -3.46 9.64 -3.55
N PRO A 4 -3.08 8.47 -3.01
CA PRO A 4 -3.24 7.21 -3.72
C PRO A 4 -4.72 6.91 -3.91
N GLU A 5 -5.05 6.30 -5.04
CA GLU A 5 -6.37 5.71 -5.26
C GLU A 5 -6.41 4.35 -4.60
N ILE A 6 -7.42 4.13 -3.75
CA ILE A 6 -7.63 2.86 -3.06
C ILE A 6 -8.93 2.27 -3.60
N THR A 7 -8.86 1.03 -4.07
CA THR A 7 -9.98 0.24 -4.54
C THR A 7 -10.13 -0.97 -3.63
N CYS A 8 -11.23 -1.01 -2.89
CA CYS A 8 -11.56 -2.13 -2.03
C CYS A 8 -12.48 -3.08 -2.79
N ASN A 9 -11.95 -4.22 -3.23
CA ASN A 9 -12.73 -5.33 -3.75
C ASN A 9 -13.14 -6.27 -2.59
N PRO A 10 -14.09 -7.20 -2.79
CA PRO A 10 -14.59 -8.09 -1.72
C PRO A 10 -13.53 -8.97 -1.06
N ASP A 11 -12.50 -9.36 -1.83
CA ASP A 11 -11.43 -10.26 -1.38
C ASP A 11 -10.04 -9.61 -1.39
N THR A 12 -9.89 -8.46 -2.07
CA THR A 12 -8.60 -7.80 -2.29
C THR A 12 -8.70 -6.29 -2.15
N ILE A 13 -7.64 -5.68 -1.62
CA ILE A 13 -7.45 -4.22 -1.64
C ILE A 13 -6.38 -3.92 -2.68
N GLU A 14 -6.72 -3.04 -3.62
CA GLU A 14 -5.80 -2.54 -4.63
C GLU A 14 -5.50 -1.07 -4.33
N MET A 15 -4.22 -0.72 -4.23
CA MET A 15 -3.81 0.66 -4.00
C MET A 15 -2.89 1.12 -5.13
N LYS A 16 -3.27 2.24 -5.76
CA LYS A 16 -2.59 2.80 -6.92
C LYS A 16 -2.08 4.19 -6.62
N PHE A 17 -0.77 4.36 -6.71
CA PHE A 17 -0.14 5.66 -6.54
C PHE A 17 -0.17 6.44 -7.86
N LYS A 18 -0.97 7.50 -7.90
CA LYS A 18 -0.94 8.49 -8.99
C LYS A 18 0.09 9.56 -8.68
N THR A 19 1.36 9.32 -9.05
CA THR A 19 2.43 10.32 -8.93
C THR A 19 2.69 10.99 -10.29
N LYS A 20 2.88 12.32 -10.31
CA LYS A 20 3.23 13.06 -11.54
C LYS A 20 4.56 12.60 -12.17
N LYS A 21 5.47 12.11 -11.34
CA LYS A 21 6.76 11.52 -11.73
C LYS A 21 6.74 10.03 -11.42
N ARG A 22 7.50 9.24 -12.19
CA ARG A 22 7.66 7.80 -11.92
C ARG A 22 8.21 7.60 -10.51
N PHE A 23 7.43 6.94 -9.65
CA PHE A 23 7.90 6.53 -8.34
C PHE A 23 8.92 5.40 -8.52
N ASN A 24 10.14 5.60 -8.00
CA ASN A 24 11.20 4.61 -8.00
C ASN A 24 11.55 4.29 -6.54
N GLY A 25 10.97 3.22 -6.03
CA GLY A 25 11.11 2.82 -4.64
C GLY A 25 10.38 1.52 -4.34
N LYS A 26 10.41 1.11 -3.09
CA LYS A 26 9.72 -0.06 -2.58
C LYS A 26 8.57 0.39 -1.70
N ILE A 27 7.41 -0.22 -1.88
CA ILE A 27 6.25 -0.01 -1.03
C ILE A 27 5.97 -1.34 -0.37
N TYR A 28 5.76 -1.35 0.93
CA TYR A 28 5.56 -2.57 1.69
C TYR A 28 4.62 -2.34 2.85
N VAL A 29 3.97 -3.39 3.31
CA VAL A 29 3.21 -3.33 4.57
C VAL A 29 4.20 -3.34 5.73
N GLN A 30 4.02 -2.42 6.68
CA GLN A 30 4.91 -2.31 7.83
C GLN A 30 4.87 -3.60 8.66
N GLY A 31 6.04 -4.17 8.95
CA GLY A 31 6.19 -5.49 9.58
C GLY A 31 6.44 -6.63 8.58
N HIS A 32 6.11 -6.45 7.30
CA HIS A 32 6.17 -7.48 6.26
C HIS A 32 7.13 -7.10 5.11
N TYR A 33 8.27 -6.47 5.41
CA TYR A 33 9.26 -6.09 4.40
C TYR A 33 9.92 -7.28 3.70
N ASN A 34 10.08 -8.39 4.43
CA ASN A 34 10.72 -9.60 3.92
C ASN A 34 9.80 -10.39 2.99
N ASP A 35 8.49 -10.17 3.07
CA ASP A 35 7.52 -10.89 2.26
C ASP A 35 7.36 -10.28 0.86
N PRO A 36 7.68 -11.03 -0.21
CA PRO A 36 7.53 -10.55 -1.58
C PRO A 36 6.08 -10.29 -1.97
N ASN A 37 5.12 -10.94 -1.31
CA ASN A 37 3.68 -10.72 -1.55
C ASN A 37 3.15 -9.44 -0.90
N CYS A 38 3.83 -8.96 0.13
CA CYS A 38 3.47 -7.76 0.89
C CYS A 38 4.28 -6.53 0.46
N ARG A 39 5.14 -6.67 -0.55
CA ARG A 39 6.01 -5.61 -1.06
C ARG A 39 5.92 -5.51 -2.58
N VAL A 40 6.00 -4.29 -3.09
CA VAL A 40 6.11 -4.02 -4.52
C VAL A 40 7.34 -3.17 -4.74
N ASP A 41 8.18 -3.64 -5.65
CA ASP A 41 9.38 -2.92 -6.07
C ASP A 41 9.12 -2.19 -7.38
N TYR A 42 9.13 -0.86 -7.31
CA TYR A 42 8.91 0.02 -8.46
C TYR A 42 10.22 0.43 -9.16
N SER A 43 11.37 -0.10 -8.72
CA SER A 43 12.69 0.22 -9.31
C SER A 43 12.82 -0.19 -10.79
N ASN A 44 12.03 -1.16 -11.26
CA ASN A 44 12.12 -1.67 -12.64
C ASN A 44 11.17 -0.99 -13.64
N GLY A 45 10.79 0.27 -13.40
CA GLY A 45 9.95 1.04 -14.32
C GLY A 45 8.47 0.68 -14.34
N LYS A 46 8.02 -0.22 -13.45
CA LYS A 46 6.60 -0.56 -13.20
C LYS A 46 5.84 0.55 -12.46
N ALA A 47 6.13 1.82 -12.76
CA ALA A 47 5.82 3.01 -11.97
C ALA A 47 4.33 3.31 -11.70
N SER A 48 3.43 2.37 -12.00
CA SER A 48 1.98 2.53 -11.93
C SER A 48 1.24 1.23 -11.60
N GLU A 49 1.92 0.12 -11.34
CA GLU A 49 1.26 -1.15 -11.00
C GLU A 49 0.65 -1.03 -9.60
N PRO A 50 -0.66 -1.28 -9.43
CA PRO A 50 -1.30 -1.21 -8.12
C PRO A 50 -0.75 -2.32 -7.22
N ILE A 51 -0.48 -1.99 -5.96
CA ILE A 51 -0.24 -3.03 -4.95
C ILE A 51 -1.57 -3.70 -4.64
N LYS A 52 -1.62 -5.03 -4.78
CA LYS A 52 -2.81 -5.84 -4.53
C LYS A 52 -2.55 -6.72 -3.33
N LEU A 53 -3.38 -6.61 -2.31
CA LEU A 53 -3.28 -7.41 -1.08
C LEU A 53 -4.61 -8.11 -0.83
N ARG A 54 -4.60 -9.40 -0.46
CA ARG A 54 -5.85 -10.11 -0.12
C ARG A 54 -6.23 -9.84 1.31
N HIS A 55 -7.52 -9.77 1.61
CA HIS A 55 -7.99 -9.60 2.97
C HIS A 55 -7.40 -10.68 3.91
N GLY A 56 -6.63 -10.25 4.91
CA GLY A 56 -5.96 -11.14 5.87
C GLY A 56 -4.46 -11.35 5.62
N ASP A 57 -3.94 -10.97 4.45
CA ASP A 57 -2.49 -10.99 4.20
C ASP A 57 -1.77 -9.83 4.95
N CYS A 58 -0.47 -10.00 5.23
CA CYS A 58 0.40 -8.95 5.75
C CYS A 58 -0.03 -8.31 7.09
N ASP A 59 -0.60 -9.10 8.02
CA ASP A 59 -1.16 -8.63 9.29
C ASP A 59 -2.14 -7.44 9.14
N MET A 60 -2.98 -7.51 8.11
CA MET A 60 -4.08 -6.57 7.90
C MET A 60 -5.00 -6.48 9.13
N ASN A 61 -4.99 -5.33 9.82
CA ASN A 61 -5.83 -5.13 10.99
C ASN A 61 -7.25 -4.73 10.58
N ARG A 62 -8.21 -5.64 10.77
CA ARG A 62 -9.62 -5.42 10.48
C ARG A 62 -10.31 -4.76 11.68
N GLN A 63 -10.56 -3.46 11.59
CA GLN A 63 -11.36 -2.76 12.60
C GLN A 63 -12.83 -2.75 12.18
N ARG A 64 -13.70 -3.08 13.13
CA ARG A 64 -15.14 -2.87 12.96
C ARG A 64 -15.46 -1.43 13.35
N MET A 65 -16.06 -0.67 12.44
CA MET A 65 -16.55 0.67 12.76
C MET A 65 -17.70 0.52 13.77
N ALA A 66 -17.61 1.22 14.91
CA ALA A 66 -18.54 1.06 16.03
C ALA A 66 -19.99 1.49 15.72
N ASN A 67 -20.25 2.06 14.55
CA ASN A 67 -21.54 2.66 14.17
C ASN A 67 -22.17 2.07 12.89
N SER A 68 -21.59 1.03 12.28
CA SER A 68 -22.20 0.32 11.15
C SER A 68 -21.80 -1.15 11.17
N THR A 69 -22.77 -2.03 11.43
CA THR A 69 -22.57 -3.49 11.47
C THR A 69 -22.17 -4.08 10.11
N THR A 70 -22.29 -3.31 9.03
CA THR A 70 -22.03 -3.73 7.64
C THR A 70 -20.75 -3.13 7.04
N CYS A 71 -20.19 -2.04 7.60
CA CYS A 71 -18.95 -1.45 7.10
C CYS A 71 -17.73 -1.97 7.86
N ILE A 72 -16.86 -2.67 7.14
CA ILE A 72 -15.58 -3.15 7.64
C ILE A 72 -14.51 -2.12 7.24
N THR A 73 -13.75 -1.61 8.20
CA THR A 73 -12.61 -0.75 7.91
C THR A 73 -11.32 -1.57 8.02
N ILE A 74 -10.54 -1.60 6.95
CA ILE A 74 -9.25 -2.29 6.95
C ILE A 74 -8.17 -1.23 7.12
N PHE A 75 -7.43 -1.30 8.23
CA PHE A 75 -6.31 -0.41 8.48
C PHE A 75 -5.02 -1.13 8.13
N ASN A 76 -4.36 -0.64 7.08
CA ASN A 76 -3.00 -1.03 6.73
C ASN A 76 -2.06 0.12 7.03
N ARG A 77 -0.95 -0.19 7.69
CA ARG A 77 0.14 0.77 7.86
C ARG A 77 1.18 0.49 6.78
N PHE A 78 1.16 1.28 5.72
CA PHE A 78 2.09 1.15 4.61
C PHE A 78 3.39 1.92 4.89
N GLY A 79 4.52 1.24 4.72
CA GLY A 79 5.85 1.84 4.67
C GLY A 79 6.27 2.09 3.22
N TYR A 80 7.01 3.17 3.00
CA TYR A 80 7.58 3.51 1.71
C TYR A 80 9.09 3.71 1.87
N GLN A 81 9.86 3.07 0.99
CA GLN A 81 11.31 3.24 0.90
C GLN A 81 11.64 3.75 -0.49
N PHE A 82 12.05 5.01 -0.60
CA PHE A 82 12.47 5.58 -1.88
C PHE A 82 13.84 5.01 -2.27
N SER A 83 13.99 4.53 -3.51
CA SER A 83 15.26 3.98 -4.01
C SER A 83 16.24 5.08 -4.40
N SER A 84 15.73 6.24 -4.79
CA SER A 84 16.53 7.47 -4.89
C SER A 84 16.46 8.17 -3.54
N SER A 85 17.62 8.56 -3.00
CA SER A 85 17.77 9.38 -1.80
C SER A 85 17.07 10.74 -1.96
N PHE A 86 15.74 10.79 -1.93
CA PHE A 86 15.08 11.92 -1.32
C PHE A 86 15.24 11.69 0.18
N CYS A 87 16.35 12.17 0.73
CA CYS A 87 16.42 12.49 2.15
C CYS A 87 15.10 13.18 2.49
N TYR A 88 14.34 12.58 3.39
CA TYR A 88 13.29 13.27 4.11
C TYR A 88 13.95 14.55 4.64
N GLN A 89 13.57 15.70 4.07
CA GLN A 89 13.83 16.95 4.71
C GLN A 89 12.71 17.08 5.74
N THR A 90 13.13 16.90 6.99
CA THR A 90 12.40 17.22 8.23
C THR A 90 11.55 18.47 8.10
#